data_AF-A0A523AYG8-F1
#
_entry.id   AF-A0A523AYG8-F1
#
_cell.length_a   1.000
_cell.length_b   1.000
_cell.length_c   1.000
_cell.angle_alpha   90.00
_cell.angle_beta   90.00
_cell.angle_gamma   90.00
#
_symmetry.space_group_name_H-M   'P 1'
#
loop_
_entity.id
_entity.type
_entity.pdbx_description
1 polymer ?
#
loop_
_entity_poly.entity_id
_entity_poly.type
_entity_poly.pdbx_seq_one_letter_code
_entity_poly.pdbx_strand_id
1 'polypeptide(L)'
;MNGFEVRNVFEHLDRLAYEIGPRRAGSRGDERALDYLSSKLKEYGLKVQRQDFKFVDRERRLWSTLLLGLLSLLLSLLLPPLPSLLPWSLTLLLTWRPDLLPGRRTCNLLAELEGEGERRVLLAHRDSAPCVSRPRLLELYHLLQLPSLLLPTLFLLLRPLLPSLWPWGGVLALLLFGIPRSLPLLSLSSRASPGANDNASGVSLLLEVARVCSQLNPRPPLLLVFTGAEEEGLWGARALASSGYLRKEDRILNVDTVGVGRTYVVAGGGMWRRRRTPSWLNEEV
;
A
#
# COMPACT_ATOMS: atom_id res chain seq x y z
N MET A 1 32.73 -9.21 -3.23
CA MET A 1 32.02 -8.25 -2.36
C MET A 1 32.71 -8.29 -1.00
N ASN A 2 33.78 -7.52 -0.81
CA ASN A 2 34.42 -7.46 0.50
C ASN A 2 33.55 -6.58 1.41
N GLY A 3 33.06 -7.15 2.52
CA GLY A 3 32.39 -6.39 3.58
C GLY A 3 30.87 -6.48 3.64
N PHE A 4 30.17 -7.15 2.72
CA PHE A 4 28.72 -7.43 2.88
C PHE A 4 28.52 -8.63 3.80
N GLU A 5 27.81 -8.43 4.90
CA GLU A 5 27.63 -9.43 5.95
C GLU A 5 26.15 -9.79 6.10
N VAL A 6 25.80 -11.02 5.71
CA VAL A 6 24.44 -11.57 5.82
C VAL A 6 23.96 -11.54 7.27
N ARG A 7 24.86 -11.71 8.23
CA ARG A 7 24.54 -11.62 9.67
C ARG A 7 23.89 -10.28 10.03
N ASN A 8 24.41 -9.17 9.54
CA ASN A 8 23.87 -7.84 9.84
C ASN A 8 22.44 -7.68 9.27
N VAL A 9 22.18 -8.26 8.09
CA VAL A 9 20.84 -8.29 7.51
C VAL A 9 19.86 -9.01 8.45
N PHE A 10 20.25 -10.16 9.01
CA PHE A 10 19.41 -10.87 9.97
C PHE A 10 19.23 -10.12 11.30
N GLU A 11 20.26 -9.42 11.79
CA GLU A 11 20.15 -8.59 13.00
C GLU A 11 19.17 -7.41 12.78
N HIS A 12 19.20 -6.76 11.62
CA HIS A 12 18.22 -5.73 11.25
C HIS A 12 16.81 -6.31 11.13
N LEU A 13 16.69 -7.49 10.51
CA LEU A 13 15.42 -8.18 10.35
C LEU A 13 14.81 -8.54 11.70
N ASP A 14 15.61 -9.06 12.62
CA ASP A 14 15.16 -9.44 13.97
C ASP A 14 14.65 -8.23 14.73
N ARG A 15 15.42 -7.14 14.70
CA ARG A 15 15.05 -5.87 15.33
C ARG A 15 13.75 -5.30 14.76
N LEU A 16 13.58 -5.31 13.44
CA LEU A 16 12.38 -4.78 12.78
C LEU A 16 11.17 -5.69 13.01
N ALA A 17 11.30 -6.99 12.77
CA ALA A 17 10.18 -7.92 12.75
C ALA A 17 9.74 -8.36 14.15
N TYR A 18 10.66 -8.61 15.07
CA TYR A 18 10.33 -9.21 16.37
C TYR A 18 10.41 -8.21 17.52
N GLU A 19 11.47 -7.41 17.63
CA GLU A 19 11.62 -6.47 18.75
C GLU A 19 10.77 -5.20 18.59
N ILE A 20 10.69 -4.64 17.38
CA ILE A 20 9.74 -3.58 17.05
C ILE A 20 8.35 -4.19 16.84
N GLY A 21 8.28 -5.34 16.18
CA GLY A 21 7.01 -6.01 15.88
C GLY A 21 6.32 -5.42 14.65
N PRO A 22 4.98 -5.55 14.56
CA PRO A 22 4.22 -5.00 13.45
C PRO A 22 4.38 -3.47 13.29
N ARG A 23 4.56 -3.03 12.05
CA ARG A 23 4.84 -1.64 11.64
C ARG A 23 3.73 -1.08 10.75
N ARG A 24 2.46 -1.22 11.17
CA ARG A 24 1.34 -0.66 10.39
C ARG A 24 1.53 0.84 10.17
N ALA A 25 1.29 1.33 8.96
CA ALA A 25 1.51 2.74 8.63
C ALA A 25 0.80 3.69 9.62
N GLY A 26 1.52 4.71 10.09
CA GLY A 26 1.02 5.69 11.06
C GLY A 26 0.73 5.12 12.46
N SER A 27 1.29 3.96 12.81
CA SER A 27 1.26 3.39 14.17
C SER A 27 2.56 3.68 14.93
N ARG A 28 2.57 3.40 16.25
CA ARG A 28 3.81 3.46 17.06
C ARG A 28 4.91 2.52 16.53
N GLY A 29 4.55 1.39 15.91
CA GLY A 29 5.52 0.48 15.31
C GLY A 29 6.19 1.08 14.07
N ASP A 30 5.42 1.77 13.23
CA ASP A 30 5.95 2.53 12.07
C ASP A 30 6.89 3.66 12.54
N GLU A 31 6.51 4.39 13.58
CA GLU A 31 7.37 5.44 14.18
C GLU A 31 8.67 4.87 14.77
N ARG A 32 8.61 3.77 15.54
CA ARG A 32 9.81 3.09 16.06
C ARG A 32 10.71 2.57 14.93
N ALA A 33 10.13 2.09 13.84
CA ALA A 33 10.89 1.67 12.67
C ALA A 33 11.56 2.85 11.97
N LEU A 34 10.86 3.98 11.80
CA LEU A 34 11.44 5.22 11.26
C LEU A 34 12.62 5.72 12.08
N ASP A 35 12.51 5.69 13.42
CA ASP A 35 13.57 6.12 14.31
C ASP A 35 14.78 5.18 14.25
N TYR A 36 14.53 3.87 14.21
CA TYR A 36 15.58 2.87 14.02
C TYR A 36 16.33 3.06 12.70
N LEU A 37 15.59 3.17 11.58
CA LEU A 37 16.16 3.37 10.25
C LEU A 37 16.95 4.68 10.18
N SER A 38 16.36 5.78 10.66
CA SER A 38 17.00 7.10 10.70
C SER A 38 18.29 7.07 11.50
N SER A 39 18.30 6.40 12.66
CA SER A 39 19.49 6.25 13.50
C SER A 39 20.59 5.46 12.78
N LYS A 40 20.25 4.31 12.16
CA LYS A 40 21.23 3.48 11.47
C LYS A 40 21.82 4.15 10.24
N LEU A 41 21.00 4.80 9.42
CA LEU A 41 21.47 5.53 8.24
C LEU A 41 22.38 6.70 8.63
N LYS A 42 22.09 7.41 9.73
CA LYS A 42 22.96 8.46 10.28
C LYS A 42 24.27 7.91 10.86
N GLU A 43 24.22 6.76 11.56
CA GLU A 43 25.40 6.04 12.06
C GLU A 43 26.34 5.67 10.91
N TYR A 44 25.79 5.32 9.74
CA TYR A 44 26.55 5.04 8.52
C TYR A 44 27.02 6.30 7.78
N GLY A 45 26.70 7.50 8.27
CA GLY A 45 27.12 8.78 7.70
C GLY A 45 26.25 9.32 6.57
N LEU A 46 25.06 8.75 6.32
CA LEU A 46 24.18 9.20 5.24
C LEU A 46 23.38 10.45 5.63
N LYS A 47 23.11 11.31 4.64
CA LYS A 47 22.17 12.42 4.79
C LYS A 47 20.74 11.88 4.72
N VAL A 48 20.05 11.90 5.86
CA VAL A 48 18.68 11.38 5.99
C VAL A 48 17.65 12.51 5.93
N GLN A 49 16.63 12.35 5.09
CA GLN A 49 15.51 13.26 4.93
C GLN A 49 14.18 12.52 5.14
N ARG A 50 13.20 13.20 5.76
CA ARG A 50 11.82 12.70 5.88
C ARG A 50 10.95 13.45 4.88
N GLN A 51 10.13 12.73 4.13
CA GLN A 51 9.11 13.29 3.24
C GLN A 51 7.73 12.94 3.76
N ASP A 52 7.05 13.88 4.41
CA ASP A 52 5.72 13.65 4.98
C ASP A 52 4.63 13.57 3.90
N PHE A 53 3.65 12.70 4.12
CA PHE A 53 2.45 12.62 3.29
C PHE A 53 1.22 12.16 4.10
N LYS A 54 0.04 12.45 3.54
CA LYS A 54 -1.25 11.99 4.07
C LYS A 54 -1.65 10.71 3.34
N PHE A 55 -2.17 9.73 4.08
CA PHE A 55 -2.79 8.54 3.53
C PHE A 55 -4.12 8.23 4.24
N VAL A 56 -4.96 7.40 3.62
CA VAL A 56 -6.21 6.93 4.24
C VAL A 56 -6.10 5.43 4.44
N ASP A 57 -6.25 5.01 5.70
CA ASP A 57 -6.18 3.61 6.06
C ASP A 57 -7.34 2.81 5.43
N ARG A 58 -7.03 1.59 4.98
CA ARG A 58 -7.95 0.69 4.27
C ARG A 58 -9.21 0.44 5.09
N GLU A 59 -9.07 0.24 6.39
CA GLU A 59 -10.18 -0.01 7.31
C GLU A 59 -11.14 1.17 7.37
N ARG A 60 -10.64 2.39 7.58
CA ARG A 60 -11.44 3.62 7.55
C ARG A 60 -12.11 3.81 6.21
N ARG A 61 -11.39 3.62 5.10
CA ARG A 61 -11.98 3.70 3.75
C ARG A 61 -13.15 2.72 3.60
N LEU A 62 -12.96 1.47 4.03
CA LEU A 62 -13.99 0.42 3.98
C LEU A 62 -15.22 0.81 4.80
N TRP A 63 -15.04 1.18 6.08
CA TRP A 63 -16.14 1.57 6.96
C TRP A 63 -16.87 2.82 6.46
N SER A 64 -16.15 3.88 6.08
CA SER A 64 -16.77 5.12 5.60
C SER A 64 -17.60 4.88 4.33
N THR A 65 -17.07 4.12 3.37
CA THR A 65 -17.79 3.85 2.11
C THR A 65 -18.92 2.85 2.30
N LEU A 66 -18.78 1.85 3.17
CA LEU A 66 -19.84 0.90 3.51
C LEU A 66 -21.01 1.61 4.20
N LEU A 67 -20.75 2.38 5.26
CA LEU A 67 -21.79 3.06 6.02
C LEU A 67 -22.52 4.09 5.15
N LEU A 68 -21.77 4.89 4.39
CA LEU A 68 -22.37 5.89 3.50
C LEU A 68 -23.18 5.23 2.38
N GLY A 69 -22.70 4.13 1.79
CA GLY A 69 -23.43 3.43 0.74
C GLY A 69 -24.70 2.74 1.25
N LEU A 70 -24.65 2.13 2.43
CA LEU A 70 -25.84 1.56 3.07
C LEU A 70 -26.84 2.67 3.41
N LEU A 71 -26.39 3.78 4.00
CA LEU A 71 -27.25 4.93 4.28
C LEU A 71 -27.86 5.51 3.00
N SER A 72 -27.06 5.65 1.93
CA SER A 72 -27.54 6.12 0.63
C SER A 72 -28.65 5.22 0.08
N LEU A 73 -28.47 3.90 0.16
CA LEU A 73 -29.46 2.94 -0.34
C LEU A 73 -30.70 2.89 0.55
N LEU A 74 -30.55 3.04 1.87
CA LEU A 74 -31.69 3.20 2.78
C LEU A 74 -32.48 4.48 2.49
N LEU A 75 -31.80 5.61 2.33
CA LEU A 75 -32.42 6.88 1.95
C LEU A 75 -33.12 6.78 0.59
N SER A 76 -32.59 5.99 -0.34
CA SER A 76 -33.22 5.80 -1.64
C SER A 76 -34.57 5.06 -1.57
N LEU A 77 -34.86 4.32 -0.50
CA LEU A 77 -36.20 3.76 -0.25
C LEU A 77 -37.22 4.83 0.16
N LEU A 78 -36.75 5.94 0.75
CA LEU A 78 -37.59 6.99 1.33
C LEU A 78 -37.70 8.23 0.42
N LEU A 79 -36.63 8.57 -0.30
CA LEU A 79 -36.53 9.76 -1.13
C LEU A 79 -37.01 9.48 -2.57
N PRO A 80 -37.51 10.49 -3.32
CA PRO A 80 -37.76 10.37 -4.75
C PRO A 80 -36.50 9.98 -5.55
N PRO A 81 -36.64 9.52 -6.81
CA PRO A 81 -35.50 9.03 -7.60
C PRO A 81 -34.35 10.03 -7.71
N LEU A 82 -34.59 11.26 -8.17
CA LEU A 82 -33.51 12.24 -8.42
C LEU A 82 -32.73 12.61 -7.15
N PRO A 83 -33.36 13.00 -6.01
CA PRO A 83 -32.61 13.29 -4.78
C PRO A 83 -31.83 12.09 -4.23
N SER A 84 -32.33 10.86 -4.44
CA SER A 84 -31.65 9.65 -3.95
C SER A 84 -30.32 9.35 -4.63
N LEU A 85 -30.06 9.91 -5.83
CA LEU A 85 -28.81 9.74 -6.54
C LEU A 85 -27.65 10.53 -5.91
N LEU A 86 -27.92 11.60 -5.19
CA LEU A 86 -26.89 12.46 -4.60
C LEU A 86 -26.03 11.74 -3.54
N PRO A 87 -26.59 11.13 -2.48
CA PRO A 87 -25.78 10.38 -1.51
C PRO A 87 -25.07 9.16 -2.14
N TRP A 88 -25.66 8.59 -3.20
CA TRP A 88 -25.05 7.45 -3.91
C TRP A 88 -23.84 7.91 -4.72
N SER A 89 -23.97 9.04 -5.42
CA SER A 89 -22.88 9.67 -6.16
C SER A 89 -21.73 10.06 -5.25
N LEU A 90 -22.03 10.52 -4.01
CA LEU A 90 -21.00 10.77 -3.00
C LEU A 90 -20.31 9.47 -2.54
N THR A 91 -21.06 8.38 -2.35
CA THR A 91 -20.49 7.05 -2.04
C THR A 91 -19.52 6.59 -3.12
N LEU A 92 -19.92 6.73 -4.39
CA LEU A 92 -19.10 6.42 -5.55
C LEU A 92 -17.84 7.29 -5.58
N LEU A 93 -18.00 8.61 -5.44
CA LEU A 93 -16.90 9.57 -5.41
C LEU A 93 -15.87 9.20 -4.33
N LEU A 94 -16.29 8.98 -3.08
CA LEU A 94 -15.38 8.64 -1.98
C LEU A 94 -14.77 7.24 -2.12
N THR A 95 -15.43 6.32 -2.83
CA THR A 95 -14.85 5.02 -3.17
C THR A 95 -13.70 5.16 -4.16
N TRP A 96 -13.82 6.04 -5.15
CA TRP A 96 -12.77 6.29 -6.16
C TRP A 96 -11.72 7.31 -5.74
N ARG A 97 -12.08 8.27 -4.89
CA ARG A 97 -11.23 9.35 -4.37
C ARG A 97 -11.11 9.25 -2.84
N PRO A 98 -10.47 8.19 -2.33
CA PRO A 98 -10.30 8.02 -0.89
C PRO A 98 -9.47 9.12 -0.26
N ASP A 99 -8.67 9.87 -1.03
CA ASP A 99 -7.87 11.03 -0.57
C ASP A 99 -8.71 12.15 0.07
N LEU A 100 -10.00 12.24 -0.29
CA LEU A 100 -10.96 13.18 0.29
C LEU A 100 -11.40 12.80 1.70
N LEU A 101 -11.22 11.54 2.11
CA LEU A 101 -11.54 11.11 3.47
C LEU A 101 -10.50 11.66 4.48
N PRO A 102 -10.89 11.81 5.75
CA PRO A 102 -9.93 12.10 6.82
C PRO A 102 -8.88 11.00 6.89
N GLY A 103 -7.60 11.39 6.81
CA GLY A 103 -6.48 10.46 6.74
C GLY A 103 -5.55 10.56 7.95
N ARG A 104 -4.55 9.70 7.96
CA ARG A 104 -3.40 9.74 8.88
C ARG A 104 -2.18 10.30 8.15
N ARG A 105 -1.13 10.58 8.90
CA ARG A 105 0.16 11.02 8.38
C ARG A 105 1.23 9.97 8.68
N THR A 106 2.15 9.84 7.76
CA THR A 106 3.45 9.16 7.92
C THR A 106 4.41 9.79 6.91
N CYS A 107 5.64 9.30 6.79
CA CYS A 107 6.61 9.82 5.86
C CYS A 107 7.28 8.73 5.04
N ASN A 108 7.99 9.10 3.96
CA ASN A 108 9.05 8.29 3.39
C ASN A 108 10.37 8.70 4.05
N LEU A 109 11.28 7.75 4.24
CA LEU A 109 12.64 8.05 4.68
C LEU A 109 13.58 7.94 3.48
N LEU A 110 14.28 9.01 3.17
CA LEU A 110 15.21 9.11 2.06
C LEU A 110 16.62 9.23 2.63
N ALA A 111 17.57 8.45 2.13
CA ALA A 111 18.97 8.56 2.50
C ALA A 111 19.85 8.59 1.26
N GLU A 112 20.67 9.63 1.17
CA GLU A 112 21.50 9.89 -0.01
C GLU A 112 22.97 9.62 0.31
N LEU A 113 23.63 8.91 -0.61
CA LEU A 113 25.08 8.83 -0.74
C LEU A 113 25.46 9.59 -2.01
N GLU A 114 26.27 10.63 -1.83
CA GLU A 114 26.77 11.45 -2.93
C GLU A 114 27.74 10.66 -3.80
N GLY A 115 27.80 11.03 -5.08
CA GLY A 115 28.60 10.36 -6.09
C GLY A 115 28.44 11.03 -7.46
N GLU A 116 29.17 10.53 -8.45
CA GLU A 116 29.16 11.04 -9.82
C GLU A 116 28.41 10.09 -10.78
N GLY A 117 27.63 10.64 -11.72
CA GLY A 117 26.94 9.88 -12.78
C GLY A 117 25.45 9.61 -12.54
N GLU A 118 24.92 8.57 -13.22
CA GLU A 118 23.50 8.20 -13.17
C GLU A 118 23.11 7.61 -11.81
N ARG A 119 22.22 8.28 -11.07
CA ARG A 119 21.80 7.82 -9.74
C ARG A 119 21.01 6.53 -9.79
N ARG A 120 21.36 5.64 -8.86
CA ARG A 120 20.60 4.43 -8.55
C ARG A 120 19.66 4.72 -7.38
N VAL A 121 18.43 4.25 -7.49
CA VAL A 121 17.43 4.36 -6.42
C VAL A 121 17.05 2.97 -5.99
N LEU A 122 17.27 2.66 -4.71
CA LEU A 122 16.87 1.40 -4.11
C LEU A 122 15.70 1.66 -3.16
N LEU A 123 14.59 0.96 -3.34
CA LEU A 123 13.41 1.11 -2.50
C LEU A 123 13.04 -0.19 -1.80
N ALA A 124 12.52 -0.07 -0.58
CA ALA A 124 11.79 -1.11 0.11
C ALA A 124 10.70 -0.44 0.93
N HIS A 125 9.50 -1.03 1.02
CA HIS A 125 8.49 -0.50 1.94
C HIS A 125 8.75 -1.03 3.34
N ARG A 126 8.52 -0.19 4.34
CA ARG A 126 8.81 -0.53 5.74
C ARG A 126 7.58 -0.96 6.53
N ASP A 127 6.40 -0.57 6.07
CA ASP A 127 5.16 -0.91 6.74
C ASP A 127 4.79 -2.38 6.53
N SER A 128 3.99 -2.91 7.47
CA SER A 128 3.57 -4.30 7.48
C SER A 128 2.05 -4.45 7.35
N ALA A 129 1.59 -5.44 6.60
CA ALA A 129 0.18 -5.79 6.44
C ALA A 129 -0.56 -6.21 7.73
N PRO A 130 -1.90 -6.03 7.77
CA PRO A 130 -2.77 -6.77 8.68
C PRO A 130 -2.80 -8.27 8.33
N CYS A 131 -3.00 -9.13 9.33
CA CYS A 131 -3.15 -10.56 9.08
C CYS A 131 -4.50 -10.86 8.40
N VAL A 132 -4.47 -11.73 7.39
CA VAL A 132 -5.68 -12.23 6.73
C VAL A 132 -6.07 -13.57 7.36
N SER A 133 -7.22 -13.60 8.04
CA SER A 133 -7.72 -14.80 8.71
C SER A 133 -8.52 -15.73 7.79
N ARG A 134 -9.19 -15.16 6.78
CA ARG A 134 -10.08 -15.90 5.86
C ARG A 134 -9.82 -15.51 4.40
N PRO A 135 -8.71 -15.96 3.79
CA PRO A 135 -8.27 -15.50 2.47
C PRO A 135 -9.33 -15.66 1.36
N ARG A 136 -10.12 -16.74 1.39
CA ARG A 136 -11.22 -16.96 0.43
C ARG A 136 -12.27 -15.84 0.43
N LEU A 137 -12.52 -15.19 1.57
CA LEU A 137 -13.45 -14.05 1.63
C LEU A 137 -12.85 -12.80 1.00
N LEU A 138 -11.53 -12.60 1.14
CA LEU A 138 -10.82 -11.50 0.49
C LEU A 138 -10.76 -11.70 -1.03
N GLU A 139 -10.53 -12.92 -1.50
CA GLU A 139 -10.61 -13.28 -2.92
C GLU A 139 -12.01 -13.00 -3.49
N LEU A 140 -13.06 -13.43 -2.77
CA LEU A 140 -14.44 -13.17 -3.15
C LEU A 140 -14.75 -11.67 -3.18
N TYR A 141 -14.25 -10.89 -2.20
CA TYR A 141 -14.34 -9.44 -2.22
C TYR A 141 -13.72 -8.85 -3.49
N HIS A 142 -12.52 -9.29 -3.87
CA HIS A 142 -11.84 -8.77 -5.06
C HIS A 142 -12.60 -9.05 -6.36
N LEU A 143 -13.31 -10.18 -6.44
CA LEU A 143 -14.21 -10.51 -7.54
C LEU A 143 -15.47 -9.62 -7.52
N LEU A 144 -16.07 -9.40 -6.35
CA LEU A 144 -17.39 -8.77 -6.22
C LEU A 144 -17.35 -7.25 -6.01
N GLN A 145 -16.21 -6.64 -5.68
CA GLN A 145 -16.11 -5.22 -5.30
C GLN A 145 -16.57 -4.23 -6.39
N LEU A 146 -16.44 -4.60 -7.67
CA LEU A 146 -16.89 -3.81 -8.82
C LEU A 146 -18.39 -4.04 -9.09
N PRO A 147 -18.87 -5.30 -9.26
CA PRO A 147 -20.31 -5.58 -9.33
C PRO A 147 -21.13 -4.96 -8.20
N SER A 148 -20.58 -4.96 -6.97
CA SER A 148 -21.24 -4.39 -5.79
C SER A 148 -21.47 -2.88 -5.88
N LEU A 149 -20.83 -2.17 -6.82
CA LEU A 149 -21.13 -0.77 -7.13
C LEU A 149 -22.02 -0.65 -8.35
N LEU A 150 -21.73 -1.42 -9.41
CA LEU A 150 -22.40 -1.26 -10.70
C LEU A 150 -23.87 -1.69 -10.64
N LEU A 151 -24.18 -2.81 -9.98
CA LEU A 151 -25.55 -3.32 -9.93
C LEU A 151 -26.49 -2.41 -9.12
N PRO A 152 -26.13 -1.96 -7.89
CA PRO A 152 -26.96 -0.98 -7.18
C PRO A 152 -27.10 0.35 -7.95
N THR A 153 -26.04 0.80 -8.63
CA THR A 153 -26.11 2.00 -9.49
C THR A 153 -27.12 1.80 -10.61
N LEU A 154 -27.07 0.67 -11.32
CA LEU A 154 -28.02 0.34 -12.38
C LEU A 154 -29.46 0.33 -11.85
N PHE A 155 -29.69 -0.26 -10.67
CA PHE A 155 -31.02 -0.34 -10.08
C PHE A 155 -31.57 1.05 -9.72
N LEU A 156 -30.72 1.92 -9.16
CA LEU A 156 -31.08 3.31 -8.88
C LEU A 156 -31.42 4.09 -10.16
N LEU A 157 -30.72 3.82 -11.27
CA LEU A 157 -30.97 4.47 -12.56
C LEU A 157 -32.23 3.94 -13.25
N LEU A 158 -32.56 2.66 -13.11
CA LEU A 158 -33.79 2.05 -13.67
C LEU A 158 -35.04 2.36 -12.84
N ARG A 159 -34.86 2.80 -11.60
CA ARG A 159 -35.94 3.13 -10.66
C ARG A 159 -37.08 3.98 -11.25
N PRO A 160 -36.85 5.06 -12.04
CA PRO A 160 -37.92 5.87 -12.61
C PRO A 160 -38.80 5.10 -13.62
N LEU A 161 -38.27 4.05 -14.25
CA LEU A 161 -38.98 3.23 -15.24
C LEU A 161 -39.87 2.17 -14.56
N LEU A 162 -39.50 1.74 -13.35
CA LEU A 162 -40.15 0.63 -12.63
C LEU A 162 -40.44 1.01 -11.16
N PRO A 163 -41.20 2.09 -10.89
CA PRO A 163 -41.37 2.62 -9.53
C PRO A 163 -42.07 1.64 -8.58
N SER A 164 -42.99 0.82 -9.08
CA SER A 164 -43.73 -0.18 -8.29
C SER A 164 -42.84 -1.32 -7.79
N LEU A 165 -41.74 -1.63 -8.50
CA LEU A 165 -40.79 -2.67 -8.12
C LEU A 165 -39.67 -2.16 -7.20
N TRP A 166 -39.59 -0.84 -7.00
CA TRP A 166 -38.49 -0.23 -6.26
C TRP A 166 -38.29 -0.74 -4.84
N PRO A 167 -39.32 -1.01 -4.01
CA PRO A 167 -39.08 -1.53 -2.67
C PRO A 167 -38.24 -2.82 -2.68
N TRP A 168 -38.55 -3.74 -3.59
CA TRP A 168 -37.79 -4.98 -3.78
C TRP A 168 -36.43 -4.74 -4.42
N GLY A 169 -36.37 -3.86 -5.44
CA GLY A 169 -35.12 -3.45 -6.08
C GLY A 169 -34.14 -2.80 -5.11
N GLY A 170 -34.60 -1.93 -4.22
CA GLY A 170 -33.79 -1.26 -3.21
C GLY A 170 -33.29 -2.22 -2.13
N VAL A 171 -34.11 -3.17 -1.67
CA VAL A 171 -33.65 -4.25 -0.78
C VAL A 171 -32.58 -5.10 -1.46
N LEU A 172 -32.78 -5.47 -2.73
CA LEU A 172 -31.78 -6.24 -3.47
C LEU A 172 -30.49 -5.43 -3.68
N ALA A 173 -30.58 -4.12 -3.96
CA ALA A 173 -29.43 -3.24 -4.06
C ALA A 173 -28.65 -3.13 -2.73
N LEU A 174 -29.36 -3.06 -1.59
CA LEU A 174 -28.75 -3.10 -0.25
C LEU A 174 -27.95 -4.39 -0.03
N LEU A 175 -28.49 -5.54 -0.40
CA LEU A 175 -27.82 -6.83 -0.25
C LEU A 175 -26.61 -6.95 -1.19
N LEU A 176 -26.79 -6.60 -2.47
CA LEU A 176 -25.74 -6.63 -3.49
C LEU A 176 -24.58 -5.67 -3.17
N PHE A 177 -24.85 -4.56 -2.49
CA PHE A 177 -23.81 -3.66 -1.99
C PHE A 177 -23.21 -4.16 -0.67
N GLY A 178 -24.05 -4.38 0.34
CA GLY A 178 -23.64 -4.59 1.72
C GLY A 178 -22.91 -5.90 1.96
N ILE A 179 -23.39 -7.01 1.37
CA ILE A 179 -22.78 -8.33 1.59
C ILE A 179 -21.33 -8.33 1.07
N PRO A 180 -21.05 -8.05 -0.22
CA PRO A 180 -19.68 -8.06 -0.72
C PRO A 180 -18.78 -7.06 0.01
N ARG A 181 -19.28 -5.85 0.30
CA ARG A 181 -18.49 -4.78 0.94
C ARG A 181 -18.16 -5.04 2.41
N SER A 182 -18.92 -5.91 3.09
CA SER A 182 -18.61 -6.35 4.46
C SER A 182 -17.60 -7.50 4.54
N LEU A 183 -17.34 -8.23 3.44
CA LEU A 183 -16.42 -9.38 3.43
C LEU A 183 -15.01 -9.06 3.97
N PRO A 184 -14.36 -7.93 3.65
CA PRO A 184 -13.07 -7.61 4.23
C PRO A 184 -13.09 -7.49 5.76
N LEU A 185 -14.20 -7.03 6.35
CA LEU A 185 -14.34 -6.90 7.81
C LEU A 185 -14.34 -8.26 8.52
N LEU A 186 -14.81 -9.30 7.82
CA LEU A 186 -14.79 -10.68 8.29
C LEU A 186 -13.47 -11.39 7.96
N SER A 187 -12.70 -10.87 7.01
CA SER A 187 -11.46 -11.47 6.54
C SER A 187 -10.23 -10.96 7.28
N LEU A 188 -10.18 -9.66 7.57
CA LEU A 188 -9.05 -9.01 8.21
C LEU A 188 -9.06 -9.27 9.73
N SER A 189 -7.90 -9.65 10.25
CA SER A 189 -7.68 -9.82 11.69
C SER A 189 -7.30 -8.49 12.34
N SER A 190 -7.59 -8.34 13.63
CA SER A 190 -6.99 -7.29 14.46
C SER A 190 -5.49 -7.49 14.67
N ARG A 191 -4.98 -8.71 14.46
CA ARG A 191 -3.54 -9.00 14.48
C ARG A 191 -2.88 -8.43 13.23
N ALA A 192 -1.68 -7.90 13.40
CA ALA A 192 -0.84 -7.44 12.31
C ALA A 192 0.34 -8.39 12.12
N SER A 193 0.78 -8.53 10.87
CA SER A 193 1.95 -9.33 10.55
C SER A 193 3.19 -8.67 11.15
N PRO A 194 4.14 -9.43 11.71
CA PRO A 194 5.50 -8.94 11.99
C PRO A 194 6.20 -8.40 10.73
N GLY A 195 5.74 -8.83 9.55
CA GLY A 195 6.26 -8.39 8.26
C GLY A 195 7.73 -8.75 8.06
N ALA A 196 8.14 -9.94 8.49
CA ALA A 196 9.53 -10.38 8.41
C ALA A 196 10.00 -10.50 6.95
N ASN A 197 9.26 -11.26 6.13
CA ASN A 197 9.55 -11.32 4.70
C ASN A 197 8.99 -10.09 3.96
N ASP A 198 7.75 -9.70 4.28
CA ASP A 198 7.01 -8.60 3.66
C ASP A 198 6.80 -7.44 4.67
N ASN A 199 7.72 -6.47 4.75
CA ASN A 199 8.95 -6.36 3.97
C ASN A 199 10.19 -5.92 4.79
N ALA A 200 10.31 -6.40 6.03
CA ALA A 200 11.53 -6.20 6.81
C ALA A 200 12.77 -6.82 6.10
N SER A 201 12.59 -7.86 5.29
CA SER A 201 13.66 -8.47 4.50
C SER A 201 14.30 -7.47 3.53
N GLY A 202 13.50 -6.76 2.73
CA GLY A 202 14.00 -5.75 1.80
C GLY A 202 14.61 -4.56 2.53
N VAL A 203 13.97 -4.08 3.59
CA VAL A 203 14.48 -2.98 4.42
C VAL A 203 15.85 -3.33 5.02
N SER A 204 15.99 -4.54 5.57
CA SER A 204 17.22 -5.01 6.21
C SER A 204 18.36 -5.18 5.21
N LEU A 205 18.05 -5.69 4.02
CA LEU A 205 19.01 -5.77 2.93
C LEU A 205 19.52 -4.37 2.55
N LEU A 206 18.62 -3.40 2.44
CA LEU A 206 18.99 -2.03 2.08
C LEU A 206 19.80 -1.32 3.18
N LEU A 207 19.60 -1.63 4.46
CA LEU A 207 20.46 -1.12 5.54
C LEU A 207 21.89 -1.62 5.43
N GLU A 208 22.07 -2.91 5.14
CA GLU A 208 23.41 -3.48 4.97
C GLU A 208 24.08 -2.94 3.69
N VAL A 209 23.31 -2.78 2.59
CA VAL A 209 23.80 -2.09 1.38
C VAL A 209 24.23 -0.66 1.71
N ALA A 210 23.44 0.08 2.50
CA ALA A 210 23.79 1.43 2.91
C ALA A 210 25.11 1.49 3.68
N ARG A 211 25.31 0.55 4.63
CA ARG A 211 26.53 0.44 5.43
C ARG A 211 27.76 0.13 4.58
N VAL A 212 27.64 -0.83 3.66
CA VAL A 212 28.76 -1.23 2.79
C VAL A 212 29.08 -0.10 1.81
N CYS A 213 28.06 0.49 1.17
CA CYS A 213 28.26 1.56 0.21
C CYS A 213 28.86 2.80 0.87
N SER A 214 28.46 3.17 2.09
CA SER A 214 29.02 4.38 2.73
C SER A 214 30.52 4.29 3.01
N GLN A 215 31.07 3.08 3.14
CA GLN A 215 32.51 2.85 3.31
C GLN A 215 33.29 2.89 1.99
N LEU A 216 32.59 2.81 0.85
CA LEU A 216 33.20 2.66 -0.48
C LEU A 216 33.12 3.93 -1.33
N ASN A 217 32.45 4.99 -0.87
CA ASN A 217 32.18 6.23 -1.64
C ASN A 217 31.72 5.92 -3.07
N PRO A 218 30.49 5.39 -3.23
CA PRO A 218 30.08 4.72 -4.45
C PRO A 218 30.00 5.70 -5.62
N ARG A 219 30.55 5.28 -6.75
CA ARG A 219 30.27 5.86 -8.07
C ARG A 219 29.53 4.77 -8.85
N PRO A 220 28.21 4.86 -9.10
CA PRO A 220 27.34 6.06 -9.10
C PRO A 220 26.68 6.47 -7.76
N PRO A 221 26.07 7.68 -7.68
CA PRO A 221 25.31 8.12 -6.50
C PRO A 221 24.13 7.19 -6.20
N LEU A 222 23.82 7.04 -4.91
CA LEU A 222 22.79 6.11 -4.42
C LEU A 222 21.76 6.85 -3.55
N LEU A 223 20.48 6.68 -3.89
CA LEU A 223 19.35 7.09 -3.07
C LEU A 223 18.63 5.85 -2.54
N LEU A 224 18.62 5.68 -1.23
CA LEU A 224 17.84 4.67 -0.54
C LEU A 224 16.51 5.29 -0.12
N VAL A 225 15.40 4.61 -0.39
CA VAL A 225 14.07 5.07 0.00
C VAL A 225 13.30 3.99 0.73
N PHE A 226 12.94 4.28 1.97
CA PHE A 226 12.09 3.43 2.78
C PHE A 226 10.67 3.98 2.77
N THR A 227 9.83 3.46 1.89
CA THR A 227 8.47 3.96 1.69
C THR A 227 7.55 3.53 2.83
N GLY A 228 6.59 4.40 3.17
CA GLY A 228 5.52 4.06 4.11
C GLY A 228 4.18 3.84 3.39
N ALA A 229 3.24 3.21 4.08
CA ALA A 229 1.87 3.00 3.60
C ALA A 229 1.79 2.35 2.20
N GLU A 230 2.68 1.40 1.92
CA GLU A 230 2.58 0.51 0.76
C GLU A 230 1.30 -0.33 0.89
N GLU A 231 1.11 -0.92 2.07
CA GLU A 231 0.05 -1.88 2.39
C GLU A 231 -1.34 -1.23 2.41
N GLU A 232 -1.37 0.10 2.51
CA GLU A 232 -2.58 0.92 2.52
C GLU A 232 -2.92 1.47 1.12
N GLY A 233 -2.15 1.09 0.08
CA GLY A 233 -2.43 1.43 -1.32
C GLY A 233 -1.33 2.20 -2.04
N LEU A 234 -0.06 1.91 -1.76
CA LEU A 234 1.14 2.52 -2.37
C LEU A 234 1.27 4.03 -2.10
N TRP A 235 0.75 4.54 -0.98
CA TRP A 235 0.69 5.98 -0.74
C TRP A 235 2.08 6.63 -0.70
N GLY A 236 3.06 6.00 -0.04
CA GLY A 236 4.43 6.51 0.01
C GLY A 236 5.09 6.55 -1.36
N ALA A 237 4.98 5.47 -2.15
CA ALA A 237 5.52 5.44 -3.50
C ALA A 237 4.85 6.46 -4.44
N ARG A 238 3.54 6.67 -4.32
CA ARG A 238 2.81 7.71 -5.06
C ARG A 238 3.28 9.12 -4.69
N ALA A 239 3.41 9.39 -3.39
CA ALA A 239 3.92 10.67 -2.90
C ALA A 239 5.32 10.94 -3.47
N LEU A 240 6.22 9.95 -3.39
CA LEU A 240 7.58 10.02 -3.94
C LEU A 240 7.56 10.32 -5.45
N ALA A 241 6.77 9.58 -6.24
CA ALA A 241 6.67 9.77 -7.68
C ALA A 241 6.16 11.17 -8.06
N SER A 242 5.28 11.77 -7.24
CA SER A 242 4.70 13.10 -7.47
C SER A 242 5.53 14.28 -6.94
N SER A 243 6.56 14.01 -6.13
CA SER A 243 7.25 15.02 -5.31
C SER A 243 8.45 15.70 -5.99
N GLY A 244 8.87 15.25 -7.17
CA GLY A 244 10.07 15.74 -7.85
C GLY A 244 11.40 15.21 -7.30
N TYR A 245 11.39 14.36 -6.26
CA TYR A 245 12.60 13.71 -5.74
C TYR A 245 13.22 12.72 -6.71
N LEU A 246 12.42 12.09 -7.58
CA LEU A 246 12.88 11.17 -8.62
C LEU A 246 13.12 11.92 -9.93
N ARG A 247 14.25 11.63 -10.57
CA ARG A 247 14.64 12.15 -11.87
C ARG A 247 14.32 11.12 -12.95
N LYS A 248 14.13 11.57 -14.19
CA LYS A 248 13.78 10.70 -15.31
C LYS A 248 14.90 9.70 -15.64
N GLU A 249 16.13 10.07 -15.34
CA GLU A 249 17.35 9.30 -15.58
C GLU A 249 17.61 8.27 -14.45
N ASP A 250 16.93 8.40 -13.31
CA ASP A 250 17.13 7.51 -12.18
C ASP A 250 16.79 6.06 -12.57
N ARG A 251 17.65 5.13 -12.14
CA ARG A 251 17.41 3.69 -12.30
C ARG A 251 16.91 3.13 -10.98
N ILE A 252 15.70 2.61 -11.00
CA ILE A 252 14.96 2.26 -9.80
C ILE A 252 14.91 0.73 -9.64
N LEU A 253 15.29 0.23 -8.46
CA LEU A 253 15.12 -1.15 -8.05
C LEU A 253 14.28 -1.18 -6.77
N ASN A 254 13.14 -1.87 -6.81
CA ASN A 254 12.33 -2.16 -5.62
C ASN A 254 12.71 -3.54 -5.09
N VAL A 255 13.03 -3.62 -3.81
CA VAL A 255 13.40 -4.83 -3.09
C VAL A 255 12.24 -5.22 -2.19
N ASP A 256 11.65 -6.38 -2.49
CA ASP A 256 10.43 -6.82 -1.84
C ASP A 256 10.39 -8.34 -1.68
N THR A 257 10.05 -8.81 -0.48
CA THR A 257 9.91 -10.24 -0.15
C THR A 257 11.15 -11.11 -0.42
N VAL A 258 12.35 -10.61 -0.12
CA VAL A 258 13.65 -11.25 -0.46
C VAL A 258 14.24 -12.13 0.65
N GLY A 259 13.47 -12.48 1.68
CA GLY A 259 13.94 -13.24 2.85
C GLY A 259 13.76 -14.75 2.76
N VAL A 260 12.97 -15.28 1.83
CA VAL A 260 12.74 -16.72 1.66
C VAL A 260 12.35 -17.08 0.23
N GLY A 261 12.68 -18.30 -0.20
CA GLY A 261 12.29 -18.84 -1.50
C GLY A 261 13.31 -18.53 -2.60
N ARG A 262 12.83 -18.43 -3.84
CA ARG A 262 13.64 -18.04 -5.01
C ARG A 262 13.42 -16.57 -5.32
N THR A 263 14.50 -15.85 -5.60
CA THR A 263 14.45 -14.45 -6.00
C THR A 263 14.10 -14.36 -7.48
N TYR A 264 13.30 -13.36 -7.85
CA TYR A 264 12.98 -13.06 -9.24
C TYR A 264 13.10 -11.57 -9.50
N VAL A 265 13.60 -11.20 -10.66
CA VAL A 265 13.56 -9.81 -11.15
C VAL A 265 12.27 -9.62 -11.94
N VAL A 266 11.55 -8.54 -11.61
CA VAL A 266 10.30 -8.16 -12.29
C VAL A 266 10.45 -6.77 -12.89
N ALA A 267 10.51 -6.69 -14.23
CA ALA A 267 10.61 -5.42 -14.95
C ALA A 267 9.24 -4.82 -15.32
N GLY A 268 8.16 -5.59 -15.18
CA GLY A 268 6.83 -5.21 -15.64
C GLY A 268 5.73 -5.58 -14.67
N GLY A 269 5.26 -4.59 -13.90
CA GLY A 269 4.06 -4.67 -13.08
C GLY A 269 2.95 -3.77 -13.63
N GLY A 270 1.68 -4.15 -13.41
CA GLY A 270 0.54 -3.34 -13.80
C GLY A 270 -0.76 -4.16 -13.85
N MET A 271 -1.85 -3.59 -13.35
CA MET A 271 -3.15 -4.27 -13.35
C MET A 271 -3.70 -4.43 -14.77
N TRP A 272 -3.43 -3.45 -15.66
CA TRP A 272 -3.97 -3.40 -17.03
C TRP A 272 -2.92 -3.56 -18.15
N ARG A 273 -1.65 -3.22 -17.88
CA ARG A 273 -0.53 -3.43 -18.81
C ARG A 273 0.57 -4.17 -18.07
N ARG A 274 0.51 -5.51 -18.09
CA ARG A 274 1.62 -6.35 -17.65
C ARG A 274 2.64 -6.40 -18.77
N ARG A 275 3.80 -5.75 -18.58
CA ARG A 275 4.95 -6.01 -19.46
C ARG A 275 5.56 -7.33 -19.02
N ARG A 276 5.80 -8.25 -19.96
CA ARG A 276 6.49 -9.50 -19.64
C ARG A 276 7.91 -9.14 -19.20
N THR A 277 8.35 -9.68 -18.06
CA THR A 277 9.77 -9.64 -17.70
C THR A 277 10.55 -10.43 -18.75
N PRO A 278 11.57 -9.84 -19.41
CA PRO A 278 12.49 -10.59 -20.26
C PRO A 278 13.08 -11.80 -19.53
N SER A 279 13.17 -12.97 -20.19
CA SER A 279 13.65 -14.21 -19.56
C SER A 279 15.07 -14.09 -19.02
N TRP A 280 15.94 -13.42 -19.77
CA TRP A 280 17.36 -13.22 -19.43
C TRP A 280 17.58 -12.55 -18.06
N LEU A 281 16.63 -11.75 -17.56
CA LEU A 281 16.75 -11.12 -16.23
C LEU A 281 16.67 -12.12 -15.08
N ASN A 282 16.14 -13.33 -15.31
CA ASN A 282 16.02 -14.38 -14.30
C ASN A 282 16.88 -15.61 -14.63
N GLU A 283 17.73 -15.54 -15.67
CA GLU A 283 18.71 -16.60 -15.95
C GLU A 283 19.92 -16.49 -15.00
N GLU A 284 20.16 -15.30 -14.44
CA GLU A 284 21.31 -14.97 -13.58
C GLU A 284 20.97 -14.83 -12.07
N VAL A 285 19.70 -15.08 -11.69
CA VAL A 285 19.16 -14.89 -10.33
C VAL A 285 18.62 -16.19 -9.78
#